data_AF-A0A7H4MIK6-F1
#
_entry.id   AF-A0A7H4MIK6-F1
#
_cell.length_a   1.000
_cell.length_b   1.000
_cell.length_c   1.000
_cell.angle_alpha   90.00
_cell.angle_beta   90.00
_cell.angle_gamma   90.00
#
_symmetry.space_group_name_H-M   'P 1'
#
loop_
_entity.id
_entity.type
_entity.pdbx_description
1 polymer ?
#
loop_
_entity_poly.entity_id
_entity_poly.type
_entity_poly.pdbx_seq_one_letter_code
_entity_poly.pdbx_strand_id
1 'polypeptide(L)'
;MNEIRSDLGLPEWPDFAGVTKDGGGLDREARRMMLTLERCEPCEGAGVACYSGSTVTHVGIVVSIDGLLHVAECNPGTNVTFLPLPRFKRRFVKVEFWQ
;
A
#
# COMPACT_ATOMS: atom_id res chain seq x y z
N MET A 1 1.07 -2.38 -8.14
CA MET A 1 1.19 -1.01 -7.58
C MET A 1 1.76 -0.04 -8.61
N ASN A 2 2.89 -0.36 -9.26
CA ASN A 2 3.45 0.51 -10.31
C ASN A 2 2.50 0.73 -11.50
N GLU A 3 1.78 -0.30 -11.95
CA GLU A 3 0.72 -0.14 -12.97
C GLU A 3 -0.30 0.95 -12.58
N ILE A 4 -0.82 0.90 -11.35
CA ILE A 4 -1.76 1.90 -10.81
C ILE A 4 -1.09 3.29 -10.75
N ARG A 5 0.17 3.39 -10.31
CA ARG A 5 0.89 4.68 -10.27
C ARG A 5 1.08 5.27 -11.66
N SER A 6 1.44 4.45 -12.64
CA SER A 6 1.56 4.84 -14.05
C SER A 6 0.21 5.35 -14.60
N ASP A 7 -0.88 4.64 -14.33
CA ASP A 7 -2.24 5.07 -14.74
C ASP A 7 -2.65 6.39 -14.10
N LEU A 8 -2.17 6.67 -12.88
CA LEU A 8 -2.35 7.95 -12.18
C LEU A 8 -1.37 9.05 -12.62
N GLY A 9 -0.44 8.78 -13.55
CA GLY A 9 0.59 9.73 -13.99
C GLY A 9 1.66 10.02 -12.92
N LEU A 10 1.81 9.14 -11.93
CA LEU A 10 2.76 9.28 -10.82
C LEU A 10 4.06 8.50 -11.12
N PRO A 11 5.22 8.95 -10.60
CA PRO A 11 6.47 8.21 -10.74
C PRO A 11 6.34 6.81 -10.15
N GLU A 12 6.76 5.78 -10.89
CA GLU A 12 6.80 4.41 -10.38
C GLU A 12 7.73 4.29 -9.17
N TRP A 13 7.40 3.38 -8.27
CA TRP A 13 8.33 3.00 -7.21
C TRP A 13 9.29 1.93 -7.72
N PRO A 14 10.43 1.69 -7.04
CA PRO A 14 11.31 0.59 -7.38
C PRO A 14 10.53 -0.72 -7.51
N ASP A 15 10.81 -1.53 -8.54
CA ASP A 15 10.13 -2.81 -8.69
C ASP A 15 10.54 -3.75 -7.55
N PHE A 16 9.53 -4.29 -6.86
CA PHE A 16 9.70 -5.20 -5.73
C PHE A 16 9.37 -6.66 -6.13
N ALA A 17 9.40 -6.97 -7.43
CA ALA A 17 9.24 -8.32 -7.95
C ALA A 17 10.09 -9.32 -7.15
N GLY A 18 9.43 -10.30 -6.50
CA GLY A 18 10.08 -11.33 -5.69
C GLY A 18 10.06 -11.10 -4.16
N VAL A 19 9.49 -10.00 -3.67
CA VAL A 19 9.28 -9.80 -2.22
C VAL A 19 8.15 -10.71 -1.73
N THR A 20 8.52 -11.86 -1.19
CA THR A 20 7.59 -12.78 -0.52
C THR A 20 7.41 -12.39 0.95
N LYS A 21 6.23 -12.70 1.51
CA LYS A 21 5.93 -12.52 2.94
C LYS A 21 6.84 -13.37 3.83
N ASP A 22 7.35 -14.48 3.30
CA ASP A 22 8.22 -15.43 4.00
C ASP A 22 9.57 -14.78 4.36
N GLY A 23 9.98 -14.92 5.62
CA GLY A 23 11.27 -14.40 6.10
C GLY A 23 11.35 -12.90 6.35
N GLY A 24 10.22 -12.17 6.33
CA GLY A 24 10.19 -10.72 6.63
C GLY A 24 10.61 -9.81 5.48
N GLY A 25 10.70 -10.33 4.25
CA GLY A 25 11.06 -9.56 3.05
C GLY A 25 10.15 -8.34 2.84
N LEU A 26 8.84 -8.50 3.07
CA LEU A 26 7.88 -7.41 2.93
C LEU A 26 8.14 -6.25 3.91
N ASP A 27 8.39 -6.55 5.19
CA ASP A 27 8.67 -5.51 6.20
C ASP A 27 9.92 -4.72 5.86
N ARG A 28 10.99 -5.43 5.46
CA ARG A 28 12.26 -4.80 5.10
C ARG A 28 12.13 -3.87 3.90
N GLU A 29 11.54 -4.33 2.80
CA GLU A 29 11.48 -3.52 1.58
C GLU A 29 10.43 -2.40 1.69
N ALA A 30 9.30 -2.64 2.37
CA ALA A 30 8.33 -1.60 2.68
C ALA A 30 8.95 -0.49 3.54
N ARG A 31 9.71 -0.85 4.58
CA ARG A 31 10.43 0.14 5.41
C ARG A 31 11.49 0.89 4.64
N ARG A 32 12.25 0.22 3.77
CA ARG A 32 13.26 0.86 2.93
C ARG A 32 12.64 1.92 2.02
N MET A 33 11.49 1.62 1.42
CA MET A 33 10.74 2.58 0.61
C MET A 33 10.18 3.72 1.48
N MET A 34 9.61 3.42 2.64
CA MET A 34 9.06 4.45 3.54
C MET A 34 10.12 5.42 4.06
N LEU A 35 11.39 5.00 4.18
CA LEU A 35 12.50 5.89 4.55
C LEU A 35 12.79 6.97 3.50
N THR A 36 12.36 6.78 2.25
CA THR A 36 12.53 7.76 1.16
C THR A 36 11.28 8.57 0.88
N LEU A 37 10.20 8.36 1.64
CA LEU A 37 8.90 9.00 1.44
C LEU A 37 8.51 9.85 2.65
N GLU A 38 7.57 10.76 2.45
CA GLU A 38 7.01 11.55 3.54
C GLU A 38 5.68 10.95 4.00
N ARG A 39 5.48 10.90 5.32
CA ARG A 39 4.20 10.47 5.88
C ARG A 39 3.14 11.52 5.56
N CYS A 40 1.98 11.07 5.06
CA CYS A 40 0.90 11.95 4.63
C CYS A 40 -0.47 11.54 5.21
N GLU A 41 -1.46 12.40 5.01
CA GLU A 41 -2.87 12.00 5.07
C GLU A 41 -3.23 11.17 3.83
N PRO A 42 -4.25 10.32 3.89
CA PRO A 42 -4.64 9.50 2.74
C PRO A 42 -5.10 10.37 1.56
N CYS A 43 -4.38 10.27 0.45
CA CYS A 43 -4.66 10.94 -0.82
C CYS A 43 -4.44 9.95 -1.98
N GLU A 44 -5.00 10.24 -3.15
CA GLU A 44 -4.81 9.42 -4.34
C GLU A 44 -3.31 9.27 -4.68
N GLY A 45 -2.88 8.03 -4.91
CA GLY A 45 -1.48 7.69 -5.16
C GLY A 45 -0.66 7.37 -3.92
N ALA A 46 -1.15 7.67 -2.71
CA ALA A 46 -0.42 7.39 -1.47
C ALA A 46 -0.23 5.89 -1.27
N GLY A 47 0.98 5.50 -0.85
CA GLY A 47 1.32 4.14 -0.44
C GLY A 47 0.74 3.82 0.92
N VAL A 48 0.29 2.58 1.08
CA VAL A 48 -0.36 2.11 2.29
C VAL A 48 0.52 1.05 2.95
N ALA A 49 0.82 1.27 4.22
CA ALA A 49 1.58 0.36 5.07
C ALA A 49 0.66 -0.20 6.16
N CYS A 50 0.49 -1.52 6.22
CA CYS A 50 -0.38 -2.15 7.20
C CYS A 50 0.42 -3.03 8.16
N TYR A 51 0.17 -2.88 9.46
CA TYR A 51 1.00 -3.52 10.49
C TYR A 51 0.25 -4.59 11.28
N SER A 52 0.98 -5.63 11.67
CA SER A 52 0.67 -6.52 12.79
C SER A 52 1.78 -6.37 13.82
N GLY A 53 1.46 -5.82 15.00
CA GLY A 53 2.48 -5.35 15.94
C GLY A 53 3.35 -4.24 15.30
N SER A 54 4.66 -4.43 15.28
CA SER A 54 5.63 -3.52 14.66
C SER A 54 6.02 -3.91 13.23
N THR A 55 5.50 -5.01 12.68
CA THR A 55 5.90 -5.56 11.38
C THR A 55 4.90 -5.17 10.30
N VAL A 56 5.35 -4.67 9.16
CA VAL A 56 4.51 -4.48 7.96
C VAL A 56 4.16 -5.85 7.40
N THR A 57 2.88 -6.17 7.37
CA THR A 57 2.37 -7.47 6.90
C THR A 57 1.59 -7.38 5.60
N HIS A 58 1.26 -6.16 5.18
CA HIS A 58 0.49 -5.90 3.98
C HIS A 58 0.73 -4.48 3.46
N VAL A 59 0.62 -4.31 2.14
CA VAL A 59 0.81 -3.03 1.45
C VAL A 59 -0.25 -2.82 0.38
N GLY A 60 -0.54 -1.56 0.07
CA GLY A 60 -1.49 -1.18 -0.98
C GLY A 60 -1.25 0.25 -1.46
N ILE A 61 -2.14 0.73 -2.33
CA ILE A 61 -2.12 2.10 -2.83
C ILE A 61 -3.51 2.71 -2.74
N VAL A 62 -3.59 3.99 -2.36
CA VAL A 62 -4.84 4.73 -2.34
C VAL A 62 -5.21 5.16 -3.76
N VAL A 63 -6.48 4.95 -4.13
CA VAL A 63 -7.05 5.37 -5.42
C VAL A 63 -8.38 6.07 -5.21
N SER A 64 -8.77 6.98 -6.10
CA SER A 64 -10.11 7.54 -6.14
C SER A 64 -11.00 6.74 -7.09
N ILE A 65 -12.16 6.30 -6.60
CA ILE A 65 -13.20 5.66 -7.42
C ILE A 65 -14.49 6.43 -7.13
N ASP A 66 -15.07 7.03 -8.17
CA ASP A 66 -16.27 7.87 -8.07
C ASP A 66 -16.14 8.99 -7.01
N GLY A 67 -14.95 9.57 -6.88
CA GLY A 67 -14.65 10.64 -5.91
C GLY A 67 -14.46 10.15 -4.47
N LEU A 68 -14.45 8.84 -4.24
CA LEU A 68 -14.26 8.24 -2.92
C LEU A 68 -12.91 7.51 -2.85
N LEU A 69 -12.19 7.71 -1.75
CA LEU A 69 -10.92 7.03 -1.52
C LEU A 69 -11.11 5.54 -1.21
N HIS A 70 -10.41 4.72 -1.97
CA HIS A 70 -10.29 3.28 -1.80
C HIS A 70 -8.83 2.91 -1.63
N VAL A 71 -8.56 1.73 -1.07
CA VAL A 71 -7.25 1.10 -1.14
C VAL A 71 -7.33 -0.04 -2.14
N ALA A 72 -6.45 -0.01 -3.14
CA ALA A 72 -6.17 -1.12 -4.01
C ALA A 72 -5.07 -1.98 -3.36
N GLU A 73 -5.42 -3.24 -3.05
CA GLU A 73 -4.50 -4.23 -2.46
C GLU A 73 -4.41 -5.49 -3.33
N CYS A 74 -3.23 -6.12 -3.33
CA CYS A 74 -3.05 -7.46 -3.88
C CYS A 74 -3.15 -8.48 -2.74
N ASN A 75 -4.08 -9.42 -2.87
CA ASN A 75 -4.31 -10.46 -1.88
C ASN A 75 -3.80 -11.82 -2.42
N PRO A 76 -3.05 -12.62 -1.66
CA PRO A 76 -2.65 -13.94 -2.13
C PRO A 76 -3.87 -14.81 -2.45
N GLY A 77 -3.94 -15.36 -3.67
CA GLY A 77 -5.04 -16.23 -4.11
C GLY A 77 -6.31 -15.52 -4.56
N THR A 78 -6.38 -14.19 -4.46
CA THR A 78 -7.43 -13.38 -5.07
C THR A 78 -6.81 -12.27 -5.92
N ASN A 79 -7.51 -11.82 -6.95
CA ASN A 79 -7.05 -10.69 -7.76
C ASN A 79 -7.00 -9.39 -6.92
N VAL A 80 -6.64 -8.29 -7.57
CA VAL A 80 -6.69 -6.94 -6.98
C VAL A 80 -8.06 -6.68 -6.36
N THR A 81 -8.08 -6.23 -5.11
CA THR A 81 -9.30 -5.83 -4.40
C THR A 81 -9.27 -4.33 -4.14
N PHE A 82 -10.40 -3.66 -4.38
CA PHE A 82 -10.59 -2.26 -4.05
C PHE A 82 -11.56 -2.16 -2.87
N LEU A 83 -11.11 -1.60 -1.74
CA LEU A 83 -11.92 -1.49 -0.54
C LEU A 83 -12.02 -0.03 -0.10
N PRO A 84 -13.21 0.48 0.26
CA PRO A 84 -13.34 1.85 0.77
C PRO A 84 -12.41 2.09 1.94
N LEU A 85 -11.69 3.21 1.93
CA LEU A 85 -10.66 3.54 2.89
C LEU A 85 -11.09 3.35 4.37
N PRO A 86 -12.31 3.77 4.81
CA PRO A 86 -12.74 3.54 6.18
C PRO A 86 -12.90 2.06 6.54
N ARG A 87 -13.31 1.22 5.58
CA ARG A 87 -13.43 -0.24 5.80
C ARG A 87 -12.05 -0.90 5.84
N PHE A 88 -11.16 -0.47 4.97
CA PHE A 88 -9.79 -0.97 4.93
C PHE A 88 -9.04 -0.71 6.24
N LYS A 89 -9.09 0.54 6.75
CA LYS A 89 -8.44 0.92 8.02
C LYS A 89 -8.86 0.08 9.22
N ARG A 90 -10.09 -0.46 9.23
CA ARG A 90 -10.60 -1.32 10.32
C ARG A 90 -10.02 -2.74 10.32
N ARG A 91 -9.37 -3.18 9.24
CA ARG A 91 -8.82 -4.54 9.12
C ARG A 91 -7.45 -4.70 9.79
N PHE A 92 -6.80 -3.60 10.15
CA PHE A 92 -5.43 -3.60 10.65
C PHE A 92 -5.32 -2.80 11.94
N VAL A 93 -4.39 -3.19 12.81
CA VAL A 93 -4.11 -2.48 14.07
C VAL A 93 -3.59 -1.07 13.79
N LYS A 94 -2.84 -0.91 12.70
CA LYS A 94 -2.26 0.35 12.28
C LYS A 94 -2.14 0.39 10.77
N VAL A 95 -2.50 1.54 10.20
CA VAL A 95 -2.32 1.86 8.78
C VAL A 95 -1.63 3.21 8.67
N GLU A 96 -0.57 3.28 7.89
CA GLU A 96 0.17 4.51 7.59
C GLU A 96 0.13 4.80 6.08
N PHE A 97 0.20 6.08 5.73
CA PHE A 97 0.16 6.57 4.35
C PHE A 97 1.43 7.36 4.03
N TRP A 98 1.94 7.19 2.81
CA TRP A 98 3.23 7.70 2.37
C TRP A 98 3.16 8.21 0.93
N GLN A 99 3.77 9.37 0.64
CA GLN A 99 3.83 9.96 -0.70
C GLN A 99 5.25 10.36 -1.09
#